data_AF-A0A249JYD6-F1
#
_entry.id   AF-A0A249JYD6-F1
#
_cell.length_a   1.000
_cell.length_b   1.000
_cell.length_c   1.000
_cell.angle_alpha   90.00
_cell.angle_beta   90.00
_cell.angle_gamma   90.00
#
_symmetry.space_group_name_H-M   'P 1'
#
loop_
_entity.id
_entity.type
_entity.pdbx_description
1 polymer ?
#
loop_
_entity_poly.entity_id
_entity_poly.type
_entity_poly.pdbx_seq_one_letter_code
_entity_poly.pdbx_strand_id
1 'polypeptide(L)' 'MRISELRSRLADYFPDSDTYARDIIHTELGGISVNAAIEIGMEPDEIWKAVIRHNPSMPAKYR' A
#
# COMPACT_ATOMS: atom_id res chain seq x y z
N MET A 1 2.64 -6.28 -10.62
CA MET A 1 1.23 -6.02 -10.27
C MET A 1 0.76 -4.74 -10.93
N ARG A 2 -0.47 -4.69 -11.44
CA ARG A 2 -1.07 -3.43 -11.96
C ARG A 2 -1.59 -2.56 -10.80
N ILE A 3 -1.71 -1.24 -10.99
CA ILE A 3 -2.28 -0.33 -9.98
C ILE A 3 -3.69 -0.77 -9.54
N SER A 4 -4.51 -1.27 -10.46
CA SER A 4 -5.86 -1.76 -10.13
C SER A 4 -5.83 -2.94 -9.15
N GLU A 5 -4.85 -3.83 -9.27
CA GLU A 5 -4.68 -4.98 -8.39
C GLU A 5 -4.13 -4.54 -7.02
N LEU A 6 -3.20 -3.56 -6.98
CA LEU A 6 -2.76 -2.93 -5.72
C LEU A 6 -3.96 -2.33 -4.96
N ARG A 7 -4.82 -1.59 -5.67
CA ARG A 7 -6.04 -1.00 -5.08
C ARG A 7 -6.99 -2.08 -4.55
N SER A 8 -7.15 -3.19 -5.28
CA SER A 8 -7.95 -4.32 -4.81
C SER A 8 -7.39 -4.90 -3.52
N ARG A 9 -6.08 -5.15 -3.44
CA ARG A 9 -5.44 -5.71 -2.24
C ARG A 9 -5.55 -4.80 -1.03
N LEU A 10 -5.45 -3.48 -1.23
CA LEU A 10 -5.68 -2.50 -0.17
C LEU A 10 -7.13 -2.58 0.34
N ALA A 11 -8.11 -2.65 -0.56
CA ALA A 11 -9.53 -2.77 -0.20
C ALA A 11 -9.87 -4.11 0.47
N ASP A 12 -9.16 -5.20 0.13
CA ASP A 12 -9.38 -6.52 0.74
C ASP A 12 -8.98 -6.59 2.22
N TYR A 13 -8.02 -5.75 2.65
CA TYR A 13 -7.49 -5.77 4.02
C TYR A 13 -7.89 -4.53 4.84
N PHE A 14 -7.87 -3.33 4.26
CA PHE A 14 -8.17 -2.09 4.95
C PHE A 14 -9.65 -1.68 4.77
N PRO A 15 -10.42 -1.52 5.86
CA PRO A 15 -11.84 -1.12 5.78
C PRO A 15 -12.08 0.22 5.08
N ASP A 16 -11.13 1.16 5.20
CA ASP A 16 -11.12 2.45 4.50
C ASP A 16 -9.79 2.61 3.74
N SER A 17 -9.69 1.86 2.64
CA SER A 17 -8.47 1.78 1.83
C SER A 17 -8.11 3.09 1.15
N ASP A 18 -9.08 3.93 0.80
CA ASP A 18 -8.82 5.23 0.16
C ASP A 18 -8.19 6.22 1.15
N THR A 19 -8.76 6.34 2.36
CA THR A 19 -8.16 7.15 3.43
C THR A 19 -6.79 6.60 3.81
N TYR A 20 -6.63 5.28 3.93
CA TYR A 20 -5.34 4.66 4.20
C TYR A 20 -4.29 5.05 3.15
N ALA A 21 -4.62 4.90 1.86
CA ALA A 21 -3.68 5.13 0.77
C ALA A 21 -3.27 6.61 0.63
N ARG A 22 -4.14 7.53 1.05
CA ARG A 22 -3.88 8.98 1.00
C ARG A 22 -3.11 9.47 2.23
N ASP A 23 -3.50 9.03 3.43
CA ASP A 23 -3.13 9.71 4.68
C ASP A 23 -2.01 8.97 5.46
N ILE A 24 -1.80 7.66 5.22
CA ILE A 24 -0.78 6.90 5.94
C ILE A 24 0.58 7.02 5.26
N ILE A 25 1.54 7.59 6.00
CA ILE A 25 2.92 7.75 5.58
C ILE A 25 3.72 6.48 5.89
N HIS A 26 4.38 5.94 4.86
CA HIS A 26 5.20 4.74 4.98
C HIS A 26 6.68 5.14 4.91
N THR A 27 7.43 4.87 5.98
CA THR A 27 8.89 5.08 6.00
C THR A 27 9.60 4.24 4.93
N GLU A 28 9.04 3.08 4.63
CA GLU A 28 9.48 2.10 3.64
C GLU A 28 9.32 2.60 2.20
N LEU A 29 8.47 3.61 1.98
CA LEU A 29 8.32 4.30 0.69
C LEU A 29 9.20 5.56 0.59
N GLY A 30 10.06 5.81 1.58
CA GLY A 30 10.83 7.05 1.67
C GLY A 30 10.07 8.18 2.38
N GLY A 31 9.09 7.85 3.22
CA GLY A 31 8.36 8.85 4.01
C GLY A 31 7.22 9.53 3.26
N ILE A 32 6.56 8.79 2.36
CA ILE A 32 5.40 9.26 1.58
C ILE A 32 4.22 8.30 1.72
N SER A 33 3.03 8.73 1.28
CA SER A 33 1.85 7.88 1.23
C SER A 33 1.86 6.95 0.03
N VAL A 34 0.95 5.96 0.02
CA VAL A 34 0.76 5.04 -1.11
C VAL A 34 0.39 5.81 -2.38
N ASN A 35 -0.54 6.78 -2.29
CA ASN A 35 -0.94 7.58 -3.44
C ASN A 35 0.23 8.41 -3.98
N ALA A 36 1.01 9.04 -3.10
CA ALA A 36 2.20 9.78 -3.52
C ALA A 36 3.24 8.85 -4.21
N ALA A 37 3.41 7.62 -3.71
CA ALA A 37 4.29 6.63 -4.34
C ALA A 37 3.79 6.22 -5.74
N ILE A 38 2.46 6.07 -5.92
CA ILE A 38 1.85 5.83 -7.24
C ILE A 38 2.10 7.02 -8.18
N GLU A 39 1.92 8.25 -7.69
CA GLU A 39 2.07 9.48 -8.49
C GLU A 39 3.49 9.67 -9.02
N ILE A 40 4.51 9.32 -8.23
CA ILE A 40 5.92 9.38 -8.68
C ILE A 40 6.34 8.18 -9.53
N GLY A 41 5.42 7.26 -9.83
CA GLY A 41 5.66 6.12 -10.72
C GLY A 41 6.38 4.95 -10.06
N MET A 42 6.26 4.77 -8.73
CA MET A 42 6.82 3.60 -8.06
C MET A 42 6.05 2.33 -8.46
N GLU A 43 6.79 1.23 -8.64
CA GLU A 43 6.20 -0.05 -9.03
C GLU A 43 5.19 -0.55 -7.98
N PRO A 44 3.96 -0.92 -8.38
CA PRO A 44 2.91 -1.32 -7.43
C PRO A 44 3.29 -2.52 -6.55
N ASP A 45 4.13 -3.44 -7.03
CA ASP A 45 4.65 -4.56 -6.23
C ASP A 45 5.54 -4.09 -5.09
N GLU A 46 6.37 -3.07 -5.31
CA GLU A 46 7.23 -2.49 -4.28
C GLU A 46 6.42 -1.71 -3.26
N ILE A 47 5.40 -0.97 -3.72
CA ILE A 47 4.45 -0.30 -2.83
C ILE A 47 3.76 -1.31 -1.92
N TRP A 48 3.32 -2.44 -2.47
CA TRP A 48 2.67 -3.47 -1.68
C TRP A 48 3.58 -4.11 -0.64
N LYS A 49 4.83 -4.41 -1.01
CA LYS A 49 5.82 -4.92 -0.04
C LYS A 49 6.06 -3.93 1.11
N ALA A 50 6.08 -2.63 0.83
CA ALA A 50 6.19 -1.60 1.85
C ALA A 50 4.98 -1.59 2.79
N VAL A 51 3.76 -1.69 2.24
CA VAL A 51 2.53 -1.80 3.03
C VAL A 51 2.56 -3.03 3.95
N ILE A 52 2.99 -4.20 3.46
CA ILE A 52 3.12 -5.42 4.29
C ILE A 52 4.14 -5.21 5.41
N ARG A 53 5.30 -4.61 5.11
CA ARG A 53 6.34 -4.36 6.12
C ARG A 53 5.86 -3.40 7.21
N HIS A 54 5.11 -2.37 6.81
CA HIS A 54 4.51 -1.41 7.73
C HIS A 54 3.43 -2.04 8.63
N ASN A 55 2.78 -3.10 8.16
CA ASN A 55 1.69 -3.81 8.86
C ASN A 55 2.12 -5.24 9.25
N PRO A 56 3.02 -5.43 10.25
CA PRO A 56 3.56 -6.74 10.58
C PRO A 56 2.51 -7.75 11.08
N SER A 57 1.37 -7.26 11.60
CA SER A 57 0.23 -8.06 12.03
C SER A 57 -0.70 -8.50 10.90
N MET A 58 -0.47 -8.06 9.66
CA MET A 58 -1.28 -8.45 8.50
C MET A 58 -1.27 -9.97 8.33
N PRO A 59 -2.43 -10.66 8.31
CA PRO A 59 -2.49 -12.10 8.13
C PRO A 59 -1.92 -12.56 6.79
N ALA A 60 -1.29 -13.73 6.74
CA ALA A 60 -0.60 -14.24 5.54
C ALA A 60 -1.50 -14.33 4.30
N LYS A 61 -2.82 -14.58 4.46
CA LYS A 61 -3.77 -14.64 3.35
C LYS A 61 -3.98 -13.31 2.62
N TYR A 62 -3.58 -12.20 3.24
CA TYR A 62 -3.65 -10.85 2.68
C TYR A 62 -2.28 -10.30 2.30
N ARG A 63 -1.19 -11.07 2.40
CA ARG A 63 0.15 -10.59 2.00
C ARG A 63 0.40 -10.87 0.53
#